data_AF-A0AAW0U340-F1
#
_entry.id   AF-A0AAW0U340-F1
#
_cell.length_a   1.000
_cell.length_b   1.000
_cell.length_c   1.000
_cell.angle_alpha   90.00
_cell.angle_beta   90.00
_cell.angle_gamma   90.00
#
_symmetry.space_group_name_H-M   'P 1'
#
loop_
_entity.id
_entity.type
_entity.pdbx_description
1 polymer ?
#
loop_
_entity_poly.entity_id
_entity_poly.type
_entity_poly.pdbx_seq_one_letter_code
_entity_poly.pdbx_strand_id
1 'polypeptide(L)'
;MGNKECVKISSFGSLHHFRKEKKPVGAGTRCLQCQVEAGCPYSAKKIYLDPAPDRPRWPMSVVCDIEDAPEGYLHKLKEAVENGPYGKCVYETDNDVCDNQVVNFEFIDGATASLTMVAFSEHSCKRKTEVYGTMGQLVWDESKGLKVTHFDFATKTLKVHHCEENEEATGWGHGGADFFMMKAFVEAVAHDDSHCIVTGPKVSLETHLLAFAAEEARLTGSVVKPNEDPRWKV
;
A
#
# COMPACT_ATOMS: atom_id res chain seq x y z
N MET A 1 -7.54 -15.56 3.90
CA MET A 1 -7.07 -16.16 5.17
C MET A 1 -6.38 -17.49 4.83
N GLY A 2 -5.11 -17.47 4.41
CA GLY A 2 -4.49 -18.63 3.75
C GLY A 2 -5.27 -19.04 2.48
N ASN A 3 -5.37 -20.35 2.21
CA ASN A 3 -6.04 -20.93 1.03
C ASN A 3 -7.58 -21.02 1.17
N LYS A 4 -8.19 -20.17 1.99
CA LYS A 4 -9.64 -20.20 2.25
C LYS A 4 -10.36 -19.27 1.29
N GLU A 5 -11.41 -19.79 0.66
CA GLU A 5 -12.27 -19.04 -0.25
C GLU A 5 -13.03 -17.93 0.50
N CYS A 6 -13.11 -16.75 -0.12
CA CYS A 6 -13.91 -15.64 0.37
C CYS A 6 -15.35 -15.76 -0.13
N VAL A 7 -16.30 -15.77 0.81
CA VAL A 7 -17.72 -16.01 0.52
C VAL A 7 -18.56 -14.74 0.54
N LYS A 8 -18.15 -13.71 1.28
CA LYS A 8 -18.83 -12.41 1.29
C LYS A 8 -17.83 -11.27 1.37
N ILE A 9 -18.12 -10.20 0.62
CA ILE A 9 -17.36 -8.96 0.63
C ILE A 9 -18.34 -7.79 0.76
N SER A 10 -18.03 -6.87 1.66
CA SER A 10 -18.65 -5.54 1.71
C SER A 10 -17.56 -4.48 1.63
N SER A 11 -17.78 -3.40 0.89
CA SER A 11 -16.83 -2.30 0.81
C SER A 11 -17.54 -0.96 0.92
N PHE A 12 -16.93 -0.03 1.65
CA PHE A 12 -17.41 1.32 1.82
C PHE A 12 -16.23 2.28 1.66
N GLY A 13 -16.36 3.25 0.76
CA GLY A 13 -15.30 4.21 0.51
C GLY A 13 -15.64 5.14 -0.62
N SER A 14 -15.00 6.30 -0.63
CA SER A 14 -15.15 7.28 -1.69
C SER A 14 -13.94 8.20 -1.73
N LEU A 15 -13.72 8.84 -2.87
CA LEU A 15 -12.90 10.04 -2.94
C LEU A 15 -13.70 11.23 -2.39
N HIS A 16 -13.44 11.64 -1.14
CA HIS A 16 -14.20 12.69 -0.47
C HIS A 16 -13.48 14.04 -0.48
N HIS A 17 -12.17 14.04 -0.23
CA HIS A 17 -11.33 15.19 0.02
C HIS A 17 -10.56 15.64 -1.23
N PHE A 18 -9.85 14.76 -1.93
CA PHE A 18 -9.01 15.17 -3.08
C PHE A 18 -9.83 15.39 -4.35
N ARG A 19 -10.78 16.33 -4.29
CA ARG A 19 -11.66 16.73 -5.41
C ARG A 19 -11.60 18.24 -5.62
N LYS A 20 -11.90 18.67 -6.84
CA LYS A 20 -11.81 20.09 -7.24
C LYS A 20 -12.62 21.02 -6.34
N GLU A 21 -13.78 20.58 -5.85
CA GLU A 21 -14.66 21.38 -4.97
C GLU A 21 -14.08 21.59 -3.57
N LYS A 22 -13.13 20.75 -3.15
CA LYS A 22 -12.45 20.84 -1.85
C LYS A 22 -11.13 21.60 -1.94
N LYS A 23 -10.74 22.05 -3.14
CA LYS A 23 -9.52 22.81 -3.37
C LYS A 23 -9.53 24.08 -2.50
N PRO A 24 -8.47 24.34 -1.71
CA PRO A 24 -8.40 25.56 -0.91
C PRO A 24 -8.47 26.82 -1.78
N VAL A 25 -9.16 27.85 -1.27
CA VAL A 25 -9.22 29.16 -1.94
C VAL A 25 -7.81 29.71 -2.11
N GLY A 26 -7.48 30.16 -3.31
CA GLY A 26 -6.14 30.67 -3.65
C GLY A 26 -5.10 29.59 -3.95
N ALA A 27 -5.45 28.30 -3.90
CA ALA A 27 -4.53 27.24 -4.35
C ALA A 27 -4.32 27.28 -5.86
N GLY A 28 -3.06 27.18 -6.28
CA GLY A 28 -2.66 27.07 -7.68
C GLY A 28 -3.01 25.72 -8.29
N THR A 29 -2.69 25.52 -9.57
CA THR A 29 -2.80 24.22 -10.24
C THR A 29 -1.53 23.38 -10.11
N ARG A 30 -0.41 23.99 -9.71
CA ARG A 30 0.87 23.33 -9.45
C ARG A 30 1.45 23.80 -8.12
N CYS A 31 2.04 22.89 -7.36
CA CYS A 31 2.50 23.15 -5.99
C CYS A 31 3.65 24.16 -5.92
N LEU A 32 4.61 24.12 -6.86
CA LEU A 32 5.78 25.03 -6.83
C LEU A 32 5.44 26.51 -7.07
N GLN A 33 4.26 26.78 -7.61
CA GLN A 33 3.76 28.13 -7.92
C GLN A 33 2.52 28.48 -7.07
N CYS A 34 2.19 27.67 -6.07
CA CYS A 34 0.96 27.78 -5.30
C CYS A 34 1.13 28.73 -4.10
N GLN A 35 0.31 29.78 -4.05
CA GLN A 35 0.40 30.81 -3.00
C GLN A 35 0.11 30.28 -1.59
N VAL A 36 -0.70 29.23 -1.46
CA VAL A 36 -1.03 28.61 -0.17
C VAL A 36 -0.14 27.41 0.18
N GLU A 37 0.91 27.15 -0.60
CA GLU A 37 1.79 25.98 -0.43
C GLU A 37 2.35 25.85 0.98
N ALA A 38 2.80 26.97 1.57
CA ALA A 38 3.40 27.00 2.90
C ALA A 38 2.47 26.45 4.00
N GLY A 39 1.14 26.62 3.86
CA GLY A 39 0.14 26.06 4.77
C GLY A 39 -0.48 24.72 4.33
N CYS A 40 -0.19 24.27 3.10
CA CYS A 40 -0.79 23.07 2.53
C CYS A 40 -0.13 21.79 3.09
N PRO A 41 -0.91 20.80 3.58
CA PRO A 41 -0.37 19.51 4.03
C PRO A 41 0.02 18.59 2.85
N TYR A 42 -0.50 18.85 1.65
CA TYR A 42 -0.29 18.03 0.44
C TYR A 42 0.64 18.71 -0.57
N SER A 43 1.56 19.56 -0.09
CA SER A 43 2.53 20.21 -0.94
C SER A 43 3.51 19.20 -1.52
N ALA A 44 3.54 19.07 -2.85
CA ALA A 44 4.56 18.28 -3.54
C ALA A 44 5.99 18.77 -3.21
N LYS A 45 6.17 20.07 -2.93
CA LYS A 45 7.46 20.61 -2.50
C LYS A 45 7.89 20.00 -1.16
N LYS A 46 7.00 20.01 -0.17
CA LYS A 46 7.26 19.40 1.16
C LYS A 46 7.40 17.89 1.09
N ILE A 47 6.66 17.24 0.19
CA ILE A 47 6.71 15.78 0.05
C ILE A 47 8.02 15.34 -0.62
N TYR A 48 8.44 16.02 -1.70
CA TYR A 48 9.54 15.54 -2.55
C TYR A 48 10.86 16.32 -2.43
N LEU A 49 10.81 17.61 -2.11
CA LEU A 49 11.97 18.52 -2.23
C LEU A 49 12.46 19.11 -0.90
N ASP A 50 11.64 19.11 0.16
CA ASP A 50 11.97 19.75 1.44
C ASP A 50 11.89 18.72 2.59
N PRO A 51 13.02 18.40 3.28
CA PRO A 51 14.38 18.83 2.96
C PRO A 51 14.87 18.21 1.64
N ALA A 52 15.83 18.88 0.99
CA ALA A 52 16.41 18.39 -0.25
C ALA A 52 16.95 16.96 -0.04
N PRO A 53 16.47 15.98 -0.81
CA PRO A 53 16.93 14.61 -0.67
C PRO A 53 18.39 14.51 -1.11
N ASP A 54 19.19 13.90 -0.25
CA ASP A 54 20.59 13.54 -0.45
C ASP A 54 20.76 12.32 -1.37
N ARG A 55 19.74 11.45 -1.41
CA ARG A 55 19.69 10.26 -2.23
C ARG A 55 18.25 9.91 -2.63
N PRO A 56 18.06 9.09 -3.67
CA PRO A 56 16.76 8.53 -3.98
C PRO A 56 16.25 7.64 -2.84
N ARG A 57 15.00 7.90 -2.42
CA ARG A 57 14.28 7.11 -1.42
C ARG A 57 12.79 7.28 -1.64
N TRP A 58 12.00 6.35 -1.10
CA TRP A 58 10.55 6.50 -1.12
C TRP A 58 10.09 7.82 -0.44
N PRO A 59 9.08 8.53 -0.99
CA PRO A 59 8.44 8.34 -2.30
C PRO A 59 9.16 8.98 -3.52
N MET A 60 10.29 9.66 -3.36
CA MET A 60 10.96 10.32 -4.49
C MET A 60 11.53 9.32 -5.52
N SER A 61 11.86 8.11 -5.08
CA SER A 61 12.41 7.04 -5.92
C SER A 61 11.49 6.58 -7.05
N VAL A 62 10.20 6.90 -6.99
CA VAL A 62 9.22 6.58 -8.05
C VAL A 62 8.80 7.80 -8.87
N VAL A 63 9.38 8.98 -8.60
CA VAL A 63 9.06 10.24 -9.30
C VAL A 63 9.89 10.40 -10.57
N CYS A 64 11.16 9.99 -10.51
CA CYS A 64 12.09 10.00 -11.64
C CYS A 64 13.01 8.79 -11.55
N ASP A 65 13.29 8.15 -12.69
CA ASP A 65 14.15 6.97 -12.73
C ASP A 65 15.57 7.27 -12.23
N ILE A 66 16.02 6.37 -11.36
CA ILE A 66 17.22 6.49 -10.53
C ILE A 66 18.49 6.09 -11.31
N GLU A 67 18.35 5.25 -12.34
CA GLU A 67 19.46 4.45 -12.87
C GLU A 67 20.57 5.28 -13.53
N ASP A 68 20.32 6.53 -13.92
CA ASP A 68 21.24 7.26 -14.79
C ASP A 68 22.08 8.37 -14.13
N ALA A 69 21.80 8.84 -12.90
CA ALA A 69 22.53 10.01 -12.39
C ALA A 69 22.38 10.30 -10.87
N PRO A 70 23.27 9.79 -9.99
CA PRO A 70 23.40 10.34 -8.64
C PRO A 70 23.80 11.83 -8.69
N GLU A 71 24.65 12.21 -9.66
CA GLU A 71 24.95 13.60 -9.97
C GLU A 71 23.76 14.27 -10.66
N GLY A 72 23.12 15.23 -10.01
CA GLY A 72 21.97 15.94 -10.59
C GLY A 72 20.62 15.26 -10.35
N TYR A 73 20.53 14.24 -9.49
CA TYR A 73 19.26 13.69 -9.02
C TYR A 73 18.29 14.78 -8.53
N LEU A 74 18.78 15.71 -7.71
CA LEU A 74 17.95 16.83 -7.24
C LEU A 74 17.43 17.71 -8.39
N HIS A 75 18.21 17.88 -9.46
CA HIS A 75 17.76 18.61 -10.64
C HIS A 75 16.65 17.85 -11.37
N LYS A 76 16.85 16.56 -11.67
CA LYS A 76 15.83 15.71 -12.31
C LYS A 76 14.55 15.63 -11.49
N LEU A 77 14.66 15.49 -10.17
CA LEU A 77 13.52 15.48 -9.27
C LEU A 77 12.78 16.81 -9.28
N LYS A 78 13.51 17.94 -9.23
CA LYS A 78 12.92 19.28 -9.36
C LYS A 78 12.19 19.43 -10.68
N GLU A 79 12.79 19.01 -11.80
CA GLU A 79 12.16 19.05 -13.12
C GLU A 79 10.89 18.19 -13.19
N ALA A 80 10.93 16.97 -12.62
CA ALA A 80 9.76 16.08 -12.55
C ALA A 80 8.62 16.66 -11.70
N VAL A 81 8.94 17.36 -10.61
CA VAL A 81 7.94 18.08 -9.81
C VAL A 81 7.49 19.36 -10.54
N GLU A 82 8.38 20.09 -11.17
CA GLU A 82 8.06 21.37 -11.82
C GLU A 82 7.20 21.19 -13.07
N ASN A 83 7.50 20.18 -13.89
CA ASN A 83 6.88 19.99 -15.21
C ASN A 83 6.04 18.71 -15.30
N GLY A 84 6.36 17.69 -14.50
CA GLY A 84 5.68 16.39 -14.53
C GLY A 84 4.37 16.31 -13.74
N PRO A 85 3.77 15.11 -13.63
CA PRO A 85 2.53 14.90 -12.89
C PRO A 85 2.70 15.10 -11.38
N TYR A 86 3.89 14.90 -10.84
CA TYR A 86 4.15 14.87 -9.40
C TYR A 86 4.10 16.24 -8.70
N GLY A 87 4.12 17.35 -9.42
CA GLY A 87 3.87 18.68 -8.84
C GLY A 87 2.52 19.29 -9.17
N LYS A 88 1.61 18.56 -9.83
CA LYS A 88 0.22 19.00 -9.99
C LYS A 88 -0.45 19.07 -8.62
N CYS A 89 -1.33 20.05 -8.45
CA CYS A 89 -2.17 20.14 -7.26
C CYS A 89 -3.07 18.90 -7.19
N VAL A 90 -3.07 18.19 -6.06
CA VAL A 90 -3.87 16.96 -5.85
C VAL A 90 -5.37 17.14 -6.06
N TYR A 91 -5.89 18.37 -6.00
CA TYR A 91 -7.30 18.70 -6.27
C TYR A 91 -7.57 19.04 -7.76
N GLU A 92 -6.54 19.07 -8.60
CA GLU A 92 -6.61 19.36 -10.05
C GLU A 92 -6.10 18.17 -10.88
N THR A 93 -6.02 16.99 -10.28
CA THR A 93 -5.70 15.73 -10.96
C THR A 93 -6.99 14.98 -11.32
N ASP A 94 -6.83 13.96 -12.15
CA ASP A 94 -7.83 12.96 -12.53
C ASP A 94 -7.88 11.77 -11.56
N ASN A 95 -7.34 11.94 -10.34
CA ASN A 95 -7.35 10.89 -9.32
C ASN A 95 -8.80 10.53 -8.93
N ASP A 96 -9.12 9.24 -8.98
CA ASP A 96 -10.40 8.66 -8.57
C ASP A 96 -10.27 7.69 -7.39
N VAL A 97 -9.05 7.50 -6.87
CA VAL A 97 -8.76 6.61 -5.74
C VAL A 97 -9.44 7.10 -4.47
N CYS A 98 -10.06 6.19 -3.72
CA CYS A 98 -10.66 6.49 -2.42
C CYS A 98 -9.62 7.05 -1.45
N ASP A 99 -9.92 8.15 -0.77
CA ASP A 99 -9.07 8.66 0.32
C ASP A 99 -9.35 7.98 1.66
N ASN A 100 -10.46 7.27 1.76
CA ASN A 100 -10.79 6.35 2.83
C ASN A 100 -11.64 5.21 2.28
N GLN A 101 -11.23 3.97 2.54
CA GLN A 101 -11.97 2.77 2.19
C GLN A 101 -11.81 1.70 3.26
N VAL A 102 -12.93 1.09 3.64
CA VAL A 102 -12.99 -0.08 4.50
C VAL A 102 -13.58 -1.23 3.70
N VAL A 103 -12.90 -2.37 3.70
CA VAL A 103 -13.36 -3.61 3.08
C VAL A 103 -13.43 -4.69 4.14
N ASN A 104 -14.57 -5.38 4.23
CA ASN A 104 -14.73 -6.53 5.11
C ASN A 104 -14.90 -7.80 4.28
N PHE A 105 -14.30 -8.88 4.75
CA PHE A 105 -14.29 -10.19 4.12
C PHE A 105 -14.82 -11.23 5.11
N GLU A 106 -15.66 -12.14 4.64
CA GLU A 106 -16.04 -13.38 5.32
C GLU A 106 -15.49 -14.56 4.49
N PHE A 107 -14.83 -15.51 5.16
CA PHE A 107 -14.27 -16.71 4.54
C PHE A 107 -15.15 -17.93 4.84
N ILE A 108 -14.99 -18.98 4.04
CA ILE A 108 -15.84 -20.20 4.10
C ILE A 108 -15.84 -20.90 5.47
N ASP A 109 -14.77 -20.76 6.26
CA ASP A 109 -14.65 -21.32 7.60
C ASP A 109 -15.16 -20.39 8.71
N GLY A 110 -15.77 -19.27 8.34
CA GLY A 110 -16.28 -18.26 9.27
C GLY A 110 -15.23 -17.25 9.75
N ALA A 111 -13.97 -17.38 9.34
CA ALA A 111 -12.98 -16.34 9.61
C ALA A 111 -13.36 -15.03 8.92
N THR A 112 -13.00 -13.90 9.54
CA THR A 112 -13.23 -12.57 8.98
C THR A 112 -11.92 -11.81 8.84
N ALA A 113 -11.89 -10.86 7.93
CA ALA A 113 -10.81 -9.88 7.83
C ALA A 113 -11.38 -8.51 7.49
N SER A 114 -10.68 -7.46 7.91
CA SER A 114 -10.94 -6.10 7.46
C SER A 114 -9.66 -5.47 6.93
N LEU A 115 -9.80 -4.71 5.86
CA LEU A 115 -8.74 -3.87 5.30
C LEU A 115 -9.23 -2.43 5.35
N THR A 116 -8.44 -1.56 5.99
CA THR A 116 -8.70 -0.12 6.03
C THR A 116 -7.56 0.59 5.31
N MET A 117 -7.91 1.32 4.26
CA MET A 117 -7.02 2.23 3.55
C MET A 117 -7.46 3.65 3.88
N VAL A 118 -6.53 4.49 4.37
CA VAL A 118 -6.79 5.89 4.69
C VAL A 118 -5.61 6.75 4.25
N ALA A 119 -5.89 7.84 3.56
CA ALA A 119 -4.87 8.77 3.07
C ALA A 119 -4.31 9.67 4.17
N PHE A 120 -5.06 9.87 5.25
CA PHE A 120 -4.72 10.77 6.35
C PHE A 120 -4.12 10.00 7.53
N SER A 121 -2.81 9.81 7.50
CA SER A 121 -2.05 9.15 8.57
C SER A 121 -0.83 9.97 8.97
N GLU A 122 -0.40 9.80 10.22
CA GLU A 122 0.85 10.40 10.72
C GLU A 122 2.06 9.89 9.94
N HIS A 123 2.08 8.60 9.64
CA HIS A 123 3.15 7.97 8.89
C HIS A 123 2.69 7.63 7.47
N SER A 124 3.48 8.04 6.48
CA SER A 124 3.24 7.70 5.09
C SER A 124 3.55 6.23 4.82
N CYS A 125 2.60 5.54 4.18
CA CYS A 125 2.77 4.18 3.64
C CYS A 125 3.20 3.11 4.67
N LYS A 126 2.80 3.27 5.94
CA LYS A 126 3.07 2.28 6.99
C LYS A 126 1.93 1.30 7.14
N ARG A 127 2.25 0.00 7.09
CA ARG A 127 1.28 -1.09 7.27
C ARG A 127 1.15 -1.47 8.74
N LYS A 128 -0.09 -1.71 9.17
CA LYS A 128 -0.42 -2.28 10.47
C LYS A 128 -1.28 -3.51 10.24
N THR A 129 -0.93 -4.60 10.92
CA THR A 129 -1.62 -5.87 10.78
C THR A 129 -1.83 -6.47 12.16
N GLU A 130 -3.06 -6.87 12.44
CA GLU A 130 -3.41 -7.60 13.65
C GLU A 130 -4.07 -8.92 13.27
N VAL A 131 -3.61 -10.01 13.88
CA VAL A 131 -4.15 -11.35 13.69
C VAL A 131 -4.59 -11.88 15.03
N TYR A 132 -5.86 -12.26 15.12
CA TYR A 132 -6.48 -12.75 16.35
C TYR A 132 -6.75 -14.24 16.21
N GLY A 133 -6.24 -15.02 17.17
CA GLY A 133 -6.49 -16.44 17.29
C GLY A 133 -7.17 -16.77 18.63
N THR A 134 -7.52 -18.04 18.79
CA THR A 134 -8.12 -18.54 20.04
C THR A 134 -7.14 -18.58 21.22
N MET A 135 -5.83 -18.60 20.95
CA MET A 135 -4.77 -18.74 21.95
C MET A 135 -3.86 -17.51 22.08
N GLY A 136 -4.04 -16.50 21.23
CA GLY A 136 -3.19 -15.34 21.25
C GLY A 136 -3.49 -14.32 20.17
N GLN A 137 -2.74 -13.23 20.20
CA GLN A 137 -2.81 -12.13 19.25
C GLN A 137 -1.42 -11.81 18.72
N LEU A 138 -1.31 -11.63 17.40
CA LEU A 138 -0.12 -11.12 16.74
C LEU A 138 -0.38 -9.68 16.27
N VAL A 139 0.57 -8.79 16.50
CA VAL A 139 0.51 -7.40 16.03
C VAL A 139 1.82 -7.04 15.33
N TRP A 140 1.67 -6.45 14.15
CA TRP A 140 2.71 -5.79 13.38
C TRP A 140 2.33 -4.32 13.20
N ASP A 141 3.24 -3.41 13.54
CA ASP A 141 3.13 -1.98 13.24
C ASP A 141 4.46 -1.52 12.68
N GLU A 142 4.50 -1.28 11.37
CA GLU A 142 5.73 -0.90 10.66
C GLU A 142 6.31 0.44 11.16
N SER A 143 5.53 1.26 11.86
CA SER A 143 6.06 2.48 12.50
C SER A 143 6.79 2.21 13.82
N LYS A 144 6.68 0.99 14.39
CA LYS A 144 7.32 0.59 15.65
C LYS A 144 8.57 -0.28 15.46
N GLY A 145 9.07 -0.37 14.24
CA GLY A 145 10.24 -1.17 13.84
C GLY A 145 9.89 -2.56 13.33
N LEU A 146 10.91 -3.30 12.88
CA LEU A 146 10.78 -4.65 12.31
C LEU A 146 10.59 -5.71 13.41
N LYS A 147 9.38 -5.74 13.99
CA LYS A 147 9.04 -6.69 15.05
C LYS A 147 7.57 -7.10 15.01
N VAL A 148 7.32 -8.36 15.35
CA VAL A 148 5.98 -8.89 15.63
C VAL A 148 5.85 -9.06 17.14
N THR A 149 4.79 -8.53 17.73
CA THR A 149 4.46 -8.80 19.12
C THR A 149 3.42 -9.90 19.20
N HIS A 150 3.69 -10.93 20.00
CA HIS A 150 2.80 -12.05 20.26
C HIS A 150 2.36 -12.03 21.72
N PHE A 151 1.07 -11.87 21.97
CA PHE A 151 0.50 -12.01 23.30
C PHE A 151 -0.18 -13.38 23.43
N ASP A 152 0.34 -14.23 24.32
CA ASP A 152 -0.17 -15.57 24.58
C ASP A 152 -1.21 -15.53 25.70
N PHE A 153 -2.43 -16.02 25.42
CA PHE A 153 -3.56 -15.92 26.34
C PHE A 153 -3.48 -16.88 27.53
N ALA A 154 -2.81 -18.02 27.38
CA ALA A 154 -2.72 -19.04 28.42
C ALA A 154 -1.71 -18.62 29.50
N THR A 155 -0.55 -18.11 29.08
CA THR A 155 0.55 -17.69 29.95
C THR A 155 0.46 -16.22 30.35
N LYS A 156 -0.36 -15.42 29.65
CA LYS A 156 -0.43 -13.95 29.80
C LYS A 156 0.92 -13.25 29.56
N THR A 157 1.74 -13.81 28.69
CA THR A 157 3.06 -13.25 28.37
C THR A 157 3.07 -12.56 27.02
N LEU A 158 3.81 -11.46 26.95
CA LEU A 158 4.10 -10.76 25.69
C LEU A 158 5.49 -11.16 25.22
N LYS A 159 5.57 -11.80 24.06
CA LYS A 159 6.83 -12.11 23.39
C LYS A 159 7.03 -11.17 22.20
N VAL A 160 8.24 -10.63 22.06
CA VAL A 160 8.63 -9.82 20.91
C VAL A 160 9.51 -10.66 20.00
N HIS A 161 9.12 -10.79 18.75
CA HIS A 161 9.88 -11.44 17.70
C HIS A 161 10.50 -10.34 16.83
N HIS A 162 11.82 -10.23 16.88
CA HIS A 162 12.55 -9.30 16.01
C HIS A 162 12.76 -9.95 14.65
N CYS A 163 12.45 -9.23 13.59
CA CYS A 163 12.75 -9.64 12.23
C CYS A 163 14.16 -9.17 11.89
N GLU A 164 14.94 -10.03 11.26
CA GLU A 164 16.30 -9.69 10.82
C GLU A 164 16.23 -8.80 9.58
N GLU A 165 17.04 -7.75 9.57
CA GLU A 165 17.32 -7.03 8.32
C GLU A 165 18.23 -7.93 7.47
N ASN A 166 17.83 -8.15 6.23
CA ASN A 166 18.66 -8.90 5.30
C ASN A 166 19.50 -7.92 4.49
N GLU A 167 20.83 -8.00 4.65
CA GLU A 167 21.78 -7.11 3.98
C GLU A 167 21.67 -7.17 2.43
N GLU A 168 21.33 -8.33 1.85
CA GLU A 168 21.12 -8.46 0.39
C GLU A 168 19.88 -7.72 -0.08
N ALA A 169 18.83 -7.69 0.75
CA ALA A 169 17.56 -7.02 0.47
C ALA A 169 17.56 -5.54 0.90
N THR A 170 18.58 -5.07 1.60
CA THR A 170 18.70 -3.69 2.05
C THR A 170 18.75 -2.74 0.85
N GLY A 171 17.86 -1.74 0.85
CA GLY A 171 17.77 -0.75 -0.22
C GLY A 171 16.87 -1.16 -1.40
N TRP A 172 16.36 -2.39 -1.42
CA TRP A 172 15.35 -2.81 -2.39
C TRP A 172 13.96 -2.26 -2.04
N GLY A 173 13.09 -2.21 -3.04
CA GLY A 173 11.71 -1.73 -2.90
C GLY A 173 10.89 -2.52 -1.89
N HIS A 174 9.83 -1.87 -1.38
CA HIS A 174 8.86 -2.46 -0.45
C HIS A 174 9.46 -3.12 0.80
N GLY A 175 10.57 -2.56 1.32
CA GLY A 175 11.22 -3.07 2.53
C GLY A 175 11.98 -4.39 2.32
N GLY A 176 12.44 -4.63 1.09
CA GLY A 176 13.17 -5.86 0.71
C GLY A 176 12.28 -6.96 0.14
N ALA A 177 10.95 -6.81 0.18
CA ALA A 177 10.03 -7.81 -0.35
C ALA A 177 10.24 -8.08 -1.85
N ASP A 178 10.52 -7.03 -2.63
CA ASP A 178 10.75 -7.15 -4.07
C ASP A 178 11.97 -8.03 -4.38
N PHE A 179 13.05 -7.90 -3.58
CA PHE A 179 14.24 -8.74 -3.72
C PHE A 179 13.92 -10.21 -3.54
N PHE A 180 13.26 -10.56 -2.44
CA PHE A 180 12.93 -11.97 -2.14
C PHE A 180 11.92 -12.55 -3.13
N MET A 181 10.98 -11.75 -3.61
CA MET A 181 10.05 -12.16 -4.67
C MET A 181 10.80 -12.50 -5.97
N MET A 182 11.75 -11.65 -6.39
CA MET A 182 12.56 -11.91 -7.58
C MET A 182 13.55 -13.06 -7.38
N LYS A 183 14.16 -13.18 -6.18
CA LYS A 183 15.03 -14.29 -5.82
C LYS A 183 14.29 -15.63 -5.91
N ALA A 184 13.11 -15.72 -5.30
CA ALA A 184 12.26 -16.92 -5.37
C ALA A 184 11.89 -17.28 -6.81
N PHE A 185 11.62 -16.28 -7.66
CA PHE A 185 11.36 -16.50 -9.09
C PHE A 185 12.59 -17.04 -9.84
N VAL A 186 13.76 -16.43 -9.66
CA VAL A 186 14.99 -16.86 -10.31
C VAL A 186 15.38 -18.26 -9.86
N GLU A 187 15.29 -18.56 -8.56
CA GLU A 187 15.56 -19.89 -8.02
C GLU A 187 14.60 -20.94 -8.59
N ALA A 188 13.30 -20.63 -8.68
CA ALA A 188 12.32 -21.53 -9.27
C ALA A 188 12.65 -21.88 -10.72
N VAL A 189 13.02 -20.89 -11.53
CA VAL A 189 13.37 -21.09 -12.94
C VAL A 189 14.70 -21.83 -13.08
N ALA A 190 15.71 -21.47 -12.29
CA ALA A 190 17.04 -22.06 -12.37
C ALA A 190 17.07 -23.54 -11.98
N HIS A 191 16.18 -23.96 -11.08
CA HIS A 191 16.10 -25.33 -10.57
C HIS A 191 14.93 -26.13 -11.13
N ASP A 192 14.12 -25.55 -12.02
CA ASP A 192 12.85 -26.15 -12.49
C ASP A 192 11.95 -26.59 -11.31
N ASP A 193 11.91 -25.75 -10.26
CA ASP A 193 11.21 -26.04 -9.01
C ASP A 193 10.22 -24.93 -8.65
N SER A 194 8.94 -25.17 -8.95
CA SER A 194 7.87 -24.21 -8.65
C SER A 194 7.56 -24.03 -7.15
N HIS A 195 8.10 -24.86 -6.25
CA HIS A 195 7.77 -24.79 -4.82
C HIS A 195 8.27 -23.51 -4.15
N CYS A 196 9.26 -22.83 -4.73
CA CYS A 196 9.73 -21.52 -4.26
C CYS A 196 8.67 -20.42 -4.45
N ILE A 197 7.68 -20.63 -5.33
CA ILE A 197 6.61 -19.66 -5.62
C ILE A 197 5.40 -19.93 -4.72
N VAL A 198 5.28 -19.18 -3.63
CA VAL A 198 4.16 -19.30 -2.68
C VAL A 198 2.85 -18.69 -3.19
N THR A 199 2.91 -17.76 -4.16
CA THR A 199 1.75 -17.10 -4.78
C THR A 199 1.81 -17.24 -6.30
N GLY A 200 1.38 -18.39 -6.81
CA GLY A 200 1.31 -18.66 -8.24
C GLY A 200 0.21 -17.87 -8.98
N PRO A 201 0.14 -17.97 -10.32
CA PRO A 201 -0.78 -17.18 -11.14
C PRO A 201 -2.25 -17.37 -10.78
N LYS A 202 -2.65 -18.59 -10.36
CA LYS A 202 -4.02 -18.86 -9.91
C LYS A 202 -4.39 -18.05 -8.67
N VAL A 203 -3.56 -18.11 -7.63
CA VAL A 203 -3.76 -17.36 -6.37
C VAL A 203 -3.74 -15.85 -6.64
N SER A 204 -2.84 -15.39 -7.50
CA SER A 204 -2.79 -13.99 -7.91
C SER A 204 -4.09 -13.58 -8.61
N LEU A 205 -4.62 -14.37 -9.54
CA LEU A 205 -5.87 -14.05 -10.21
C LEU A 205 -7.07 -14.06 -9.24
N GLU A 206 -7.18 -15.07 -8.38
CA GLU A 206 -8.22 -15.15 -7.34
C GLU A 206 -8.23 -13.91 -6.45
N THR A 207 -7.06 -13.48 -5.97
CA THR A 207 -6.96 -12.30 -5.10
C THR A 207 -7.28 -10.98 -5.83
N HIS A 208 -6.94 -10.86 -7.11
CA HIS A 208 -7.33 -9.69 -7.93
C HIS A 208 -8.85 -9.64 -8.17
N LEU A 209 -9.49 -10.79 -8.38
CA LEU A 209 -10.95 -10.87 -8.49
C LEU A 209 -11.65 -10.37 -7.22
N LEU A 210 -11.08 -10.60 -6.03
CA LEU A 210 -11.61 -10.04 -4.79
C LEU A 210 -11.53 -8.51 -4.75
N ALA A 211 -10.51 -7.90 -5.37
CA ALA A 211 -10.41 -6.43 -5.46
C ALA A 211 -11.54 -5.85 -6.32
N PHE A 212 -11.85 -6.48 -7.46
CA PHE A 212 -12.97 -6.10 -8.31
C PHE A 212 -14.33 -6.34 -7.62
N ALA A 213 -14.48 -7.45 -6.89
CA ALA A 213 -15.68 -7.71 -6.10
C ALA A 213 -15.86 -6.68 -4.98
N ALA A 214 -14.77 -6.23 -4.34
CA ALA A 214 -14.82 -5.14 -3.37
C ALA A 214 -15.26 -3.82 -4.03
N GLU A 215 -14.79 -3.53 -5.24
CA GLU A 215 -15.21 -2.34 -5.97
C GLU A 215 -16.69 -2.40 -6.41
N GLU A 216 -17.16 -3.57 -6.88
CA GLU A 216 -18.59 -3.79 -7.17
C GLU A 216 -19.44 -3.59 -5.90
N ALA A 217 -19.01 -4.12 -4.76
CA ALA A 217 -19.68 -3.92 -3.47
C ALA A 217 -19.76 -2.43 -3.10
N ARG A 218 -18.67 -1.68 -3.32
CA ARG A 218 -18.57 -0.24 -3.03
C ARG A 218 -19.52 0.59 -3.90
N LEU A 219 -19.56 0.30 -5.20
CA LEU A 219 -20.39 1.05 -6.16
C LEU A 219 -21.88 0.73 -6.03
N THR A 220 -22.22 -0.52 -5.73
CA THR A 220 -23.63 -0.96 -5.61
C THR A 220 -24.20 -0.78 -4.21
N GLY A 221 -23.36 -0.57 -3.20
CA GLY A 221 -23.78 -0.51 -1.80
C GLY A 221 -24.32 -1.84 -1.28
N SER A 222 -23.86 -2.95 -1.84
CA SER A 222 -24.36 -4.31 -1.56
C SER A 222 -23.26 -5.24 -1.08
N VAL A 223 -23.65 -6.39 -0.53
CA VAL A 223 -22.72 -7.48 -0.20
C VAL A 223 -22.54 -8.35 -1.44
N VAL A 224 -21.31 -8.41 -1.95
CA VAL A 224 -20.95 -9.30 -3.07
C VAL A 224 -20.58 -10.67 -2.52
N LYS A 225 -20.97 -11.72 -3.23
CA LYS A 225 -20.69 -13.11 -2.88
C LYS A 225 -19.90 -13.80 -3.99
N PRO A 226 -18.56 -13.66 -4.00
CA PRO A 226 -17.72 -14.16 -5.09
C PRO A 226 -17.89 -15.66 -5.36
N ASN A 227 -18.12 -16.45 -4.31
CA ASN A 227 -18.32 -17.89 -4.38
C ASN A 227 -19.66 -18.32 -5.02
N GLU A 228 -20.64 -17.43 -5.16
CA GLU A 228 -21.94 -17.71 -5.76
C GLU A 228 -22.02 -17.25 -7.23
N ASP A 229 -21.11 -16.38 -7.67
CA ASP A 229 -21.15 -15.75 -8.99
C ASP A 229 -19.99 -16.25 -9.89
N PRO A 230 -20.29 -16.90 -11.03
CA PRO A 230 -19.29 -17.47 -11.94
C PRO A 230 -18.25 -16.47 -12.45
N ARG A 231 -18.57 -15.16 -12.47
CA ARG A 231 -17.63 -14.11 -12.90
C ARG A 231 -16.35 -14.08 -12.06
N TRP A 232 -16.40 -14.56 -10.82
CA TRP A 232 -15.29 -14.50 -9.87
C TRP A 232 -14.58 -15.84 -9.67
N LYS A 233 -14.89 -16.86 -10.48
CA LYS A 233 -14.32 -18.20 -10.36
C LYS A 233 -13.29 -18.48 -11.45
N VAL A 234 -12.21 -19.15 -11.06
CA VAL A 234 -11.06 -19.51 -11.93
C VAL A 234 -10.66 -20.97 -11.76
#